data_AF-A0A6I3BA89-F1
#
_entry.id   AF-A0A6I3BA89-F1
#
_cell.length_a   1.000
_cell.length_b   1.000
_cell.length_c   1.000
_cell.angle_alpha   90.00
_cell.angle_beta   90.00
_cell.angle_gamma   90.00
#
_symmetry.space_group_name_H-M   'P 1'
#
loop_
_entity.id
_entity.type
_entity.pdbx_description
1 polymer ?
#
loop_
_entity_poly.entity_id
_entity_poly.type
_entity_poly.pdbx_seq_one_letter_code
_entity_poly.pdbx_strand_id
1 'polypeptide(L)'
;MTKPYSFDDFLNEHVGSVTLYTKATCGISHLVDDIVQETFIRAWRYYPTLRAESSSRSWIISICRNTIRGSCNNCSRYWNETGLCRWIASR
;
A
#
# COMPACT_ATOMS: atom_id res chain seq x y z
N MET A 1 -6.80 -25.96 6.75
CA MET A 1 -7.81 -24.90 6.48
C MET A 1 -7.30 -24.08 5.30
N THR A 2 -7.54 -24.57 4.09
CA THR A 2 -7.08 -23.96 2.84
C THR A 2 -7.93 -22.72 2.55
N LYS A 3 -7.29 -21.57 2.39
CA LYS A 3 -7.99 -20.34 2.00
C LYS A 3 -8.68 -20.56 0.65
N PRO A 4 -9.92 -20.08 0.45
CA PRO A 4 -10.70 -20.40 -0.75
C PRO A 4 -10.25 -19.67 -2.03
N TYR A 5 -9.15 -18.90 -2.02
CA TYR A 5 -8.66 -18.13 -3.17
C TYR A 5 -7.12 -18.08 -3.15
N SER A 6 -6.50 -18.09 -4.33
CA SER A 6 -5.05 -17.87 -4.45
C SER A 6 -4.71 -16.43 -4.07
N PHE A 7 -3.45 -16.18 -3.72
CA PHE A 7 -2.98 -14.80 -3.61
C PHE A 7 -3.07 -14.07 -4.94
N ASP A 8 -2.93 -14.76 -6.07
CA ASP A 8 -3.06 -14.16 -7.40
C ASP A 8 -4.46 -13.57 -7.61
N ASP A 9 -5.51 -14.28 -7.17
CA ASP A 9 -6.88 -13.79 -7.21
C ASP A 9 -7.04 -12.55 -6.33
N PHE A 10 -6.49 -12.61 -5.12
CA PHE A 10 -6.46 -11.49 -4.19
C PHE A 10 -5.72 -10.27 -4.75
N LEU A 11 -4.60 -10.50 -5.45
CA LEU A 11 -3.81 -9.44 -6.09
C LEU A 11 -4.61 -8.80 -7.22
N ASN A 12 -5.19 -9.61 -8.10
CA ASN A 12 -6.01 -9.14 -9.22
C ASN A 12 -7.23 -8.36 -8.75
N GLU A 13 -7.87 -8.78 -7.67
CA GLU A 13 -9.01 -8.07 -7.07
C GLU A 13 -8.61 -6.70 -6.50
N HIS A 14 -7.43 -6.59 -5.88
CA HIS A 14 -7.08 -5.42 -5.09
C HIS A 14 -6.14 -4.43 -5.78
N VAL A 15 -5.36 -4.84 -6.77
CA VAL A 15 -4.32 -4.00 -7.41
C VAL A 15 -4.86 -2.67 -7.91
N GLY A 16 -6.00 -2.67 -8.59
CA GLY A 16 -6.63 -1.44 -9.07
C GLY A 16 -7.05 -0.52 -7.93
N SER A 17 -7.69 -1.06 -6.90
CA SER A 17 -8.18 -0.29 -5.77
C SER A 17 -7.06 0.31 -4.91
N VAL A 18 -5.97 -0.44 -4.69
CA VAL A 18 -4.80 0.01 -3.94
C VAL A 18 -4.03 1.07 -4.73
N THR A 19 -3.91 0.90 -6.04
CA THR A 19 -3.26 1.88 -6.92
C THR A 19 -4.01 3.21 -6.90
N LEU A 20 -5.33 3.19 -7.08
CA LEU A 20 -6.17 4.40 -7.02
C LEU A 20 -6.10 5.06 -5.65
N TYR A 21 -6.16 4.27 -4.56
CA TYR A 21 -6.04 4.78 -3.20
C TYR A 21 -4.68 5.46 -2.96
N THR A 22 -3.60 4.84 -3.45
CA THR A 22 -2.24 5.37 -3.32
C THR A 22 -2.07 6.64 -4.13
N LYS A 23 -2.57 6.70 -5.37
CA LYS A 23 -2.57 7.92 -6.20
C LYS A 23 -3.30 9.07 -5.52
N ALA A 24 -4.49 8.80 -4.98
CA ALA A 24 -5.29 9.80 -4.27
C ALA A 24 -4.62 10.32 -2.99
N THR A 25 -3.77 9.51 -2.35
CA THR A 25 -3.14 9.87 -1.06
C THR A 25 -1.74 10.47 -1.24
N CYS A 26 -0.91 9.90 -2.14
CA CYS A 26 0.50 10.24 -2.28
C CYS A 26 0.75 11.37 -3.28
N GLY A 27 -0.11 11.55 -4.30
CA GLY A 27 -0.04 12.65 -5.28
C GLY A 27 1.20 12.70 -6.19
N ILE A 28 2.23 11.90 -5.89
CA ILE A 28 3.52 11.86 -6.58
C ILE A 28 3.60 10.56 -7.38
N SER A 29 3.56 10.65 -8.71
CA SER A 29 3.42 9.48 -9.58
C SER A 29 4.54 8.45 -9.42
N HIS A 30 5.79 8.87 -9.22
CA HIS A 30 6.92 7.92 -9.10
C HIS A 30 6.91 7.14 -7.77
N LEU A 31 6.37 7.72 -6.69
CA LEU A 31 6.27 7.02 -5.40
C LEU A 31 5.08 6.04 -5.36
N VAL A 32 4.08 6.24 -6.22
CA VAL A 32 2.89 5.39 -6.25
C VAL A 32 3.28 3.95 -6.57
N ASP A 33 4.07 3.73 -7.61
CA ASP A 33 4.42 2.38 -8.05
C ASP A 33 5.25 1.65 -6.99
N ASP A 34 6.20 2.33 -6.35
CA ASP A 34 7.00 1.81 -5.24
C ASP A 34 6.13 1.42 -4.04
N ILE A 35 5.20 2.30 -3.65
CA ILE A 35 4.31 2.06 -2.50
C ILE A 35 3.36 0.90 -2.79
N VAL A 36 2.82 0.81 -4.01
CA VAL A 36 1.94 -0.29 -4.42
C VAL A 36 2.71 -1.61 -4.37
N GLN A 37 3.91 -1.66 -4.96
CA GLN A 37 4.76 -2.87 -4.91
C GLN A 37 5.07 -3.31 -3.49
N GLU A 38 5.59 -2.41 -2.66
CA GLU A 38 5.93 -2.70 -1.26
C GLU A 38 4.69 -3.15 -0.46
N THR A 39 3.52 -2.57 -0.75
CA THR A 39 2.25 -2.99 -0.14
C THR A 39 1.90 -4.43 -0.49
N PHE A 40 2.03 -4.85 -1.75
CA PHE A 40 1.75 -6.23 -2.15
C PHE A 40 2.81 -7.23 -1.64
N ILE A 41 4.09 -6.83 -1.56
CA ILE A 41 5.14 -7.64 -0.93
C ILE A 41 4.82 -7.89 0.55
N ARG A 42 4.37 -6.86 1.28
CA ARG A 42 3.92 -7.00 2.67
C ARG A 42 2.64 -7.82 2.77
N ALA A 43 1.69 -7.59 1.88
CA ALA A 43 0.46 -8.36 1.82
C ALA A 43 0.75 -9.84 1.63
N TRP A 44 1.66 -10.22 0.73
CA TRP A 44 2.09 -11.62 0.56
C TRP A 44 2.62 -12.22 1.87
N ARG A 45 3.51 -11.50 2.56
CA ARG A 45 4.10 -11.95 3.84
C ARG A 45 3.06 -12.14 4.94
N TYR A 46 2.08 -11.24 5.03
CA TYR A 46 1.03 -11.31 6.04
C TYR A 46 -0.22 -12.05 5.59
N TYR A 47 -0.28 -12.47 4.32
CA TYR A 47 -1.43 -13.17 3.74
C TYR A 47 -1.85 -14.38 4.57
N PRO A 48 -0.95 -15.21 5.15
CA PRO A 48 -1.35 -16.30 6.03
C PRO A 48 -2.18 -15.87 7.24
N THR A 49 -1.95 -14.66 7.77
CA THR A 49 -2.62 -14.12 8.96
C THR A 49 -4.00 -13.52 8.69
N LEU A 50 -4.36 -13.30 7.42
CA LEU A 50 -5.67 -12.77 7.04
C LEU A 50 -6.77 -13.72 7.52
N ARG A 51 -7.68 -13.22 8.37
CA ARG A 51 -8.84 -13.97 8.89
C ARG A 51 -10.00 -13.90 7.89
N ALA A 52 -10.75 -14.98 7.75
CA ALA A 52 -11.90 -15.05 6.84
C ALA A 52 -13.03 -14.07 7.19
N GLU A 53 -13.15 -13.70 8.46
CA GLU A 53 -14.19 -12.79 8.97
C GLU A 53 -13.83 -11.30 8.77
N SER A 54 -12.59 -11.02 8.36
CA SER A 54 -12.11 -9.66 8.12
C SER A 54 -12.23 -9.30 6.64
N SER A 55 -12.70 -8.09 6.34
CA SER A 55 -12.74 -7.59 4.96
C SER A 55 -11.32 -7.50 4.39
N SER A 56 -11.04 -8.31 3.36
CA SER A 56 -9.78 -8.34 2.61
C SER A 56 -9.34 -6.94 2.17
N ARG A 57 -10.30 -6.14 1.70
CA ARG A 57 -10.12 -4.73 1.32
C ARG A 57 -9.63 -3.87 2.49
N SER A 58 -10.31 -3.91 3.63
CA SER A 58 -9.91 -3.10 4.80
C SER A 58 -8.52 -3.49 5.31
N TRP A 59 -8.18 -4.77 5.23
CA TRP A 59 -6.88 -5.28 5.62
C TRP A 59 -5.75 -4.77 4.72
N ILE A 60 -5.86 -4.91 3.38
CA ILE A 60 -4.82 -4.43 2.46
C ILE A 60 -4.67 -2.90 2.48
N ILE A 61 -5.78 -2.16 2.63
CA ILE A 61 -5.73 -0.70 2.77
C ILE A 61 -4.99 -0.29 4.05
N SER A 62 -5.11 -1.07 5.13
CA SER A 62 -4.35 -0.83 6.36
C SER A 62 -2.85 -1.02 6.16
N ILE A 63 -2.45 -2.04 5.39
CA ILE A 63 -1.05 -2.25 4.99
C ILE A 63 -0.57 -1.07 4.13
N CYS A 64 -1.34 -0.69 3.11
CA CYS A 64 -1.04 0.42 2.20
C CYS A 64 -0.82 1.74 2.96
N ARG A 65 -1.71 2.06 3.91
CA ARG A 65 -1.57 3.26 4.76
C ARG A 65 -0.27 3.26 5.56
N ASN A 66 0.10 2.12 6.15
CA ASN A 66 1.34 2.04 6.91
C ASN A 66 2.58 2.13 6.00
N THR A 67 2.51 1.60 4.78
CA THR A 67 3.56 1.78 3.76
C THR A 67 3.72 3.25 3.38
N ILE A 68 2.63 3.96 3.08
CA ILE A 68 2.66 5.41 2.77
C ILE A 68 3.31 6.18 3.92
N ARG A 69 2.87 5.93 5.16
CA ARG A 69 3.43 6.58 6.35
C ARG A 69 4.92 6.29 6.52
N GLY A 70 5.34 5.06 6.27
CA GLY A 70 6.75 4.65 6.29
C GLY A 70 7.58 5.38 5.22
N SER A 71 7.07 5.48 4.00
CA SER A 71 7.71 6.22 2.91
C SER A 71 7.83 7.71 3.22
N CYS A 72 6.83 8.31 3.86
CA CYS A 72 6.89 9.70 4.32
C CYS A 72 7.93 9.92 5.43
N ASN A 73 8.02 9.01 6.40
CA ASN A 73 9.03 9.07 7.46
C ASN A 73 10.45 8.93 6.91
N ASN A 74 10.64 8.08 5.90
CA ASN A 74 11.90 7.92 5.18
C ASN A 74 12.12 8.98 4.09
N CYS A 75 11.26 10.01 3.99
CA CYS A 75 11.34 10.97 2.90
C CYS A 75 12.68 11.71 2.89
N SER A 76 13.46 11.76 3.99
CA SER A 76 14.86 12.26 4.03
C SER A 76 15.74 11.83 2.84
N ARG A 77 15.44 10.71 2.17
CA ARG A 77 16.17 10.19 1.00
C ARG A 77 15.72 10.74 -0.36
N TYR A 78 14.48 11.24 -0.47
CA TYR A 78 13.89 11.88 -1.68
C TYR A 78 13.89 13.42 -1.62
N TRP A 79 14.38 14.01 -0.51
CA TRP A 79 14.34 15.45 -0.24
C TRP A 79 15.13 16.34 -1.20
N ASN A 80 16.04 15.79 -2.00
CA ASN A 80 16.88 16.59 -2.88
C ASN A 80 16.31 16.79 -4.29
N GLU A 81 15.30 16.00 -4.71
CA GLU A 81 14.90 15.96 -6.13
C GLU A 81 13.56 16.60 -6.45
N THR A 82 12.62 16.74 -5.50
CA THR A 82 11.23 17.13 -5.88
C THR A 82 10.50 18.10 -4.96
N GLY A 83 11.01 18.45 -3.77
CA GLY A 83 10.41 19.49 -2.91
C GLY A 83 8.94 19.28 -2.48
N LEU A 84 8.36 18.10 -2.72
CA LEU A 84 6.91 17.85 -2.66
C LEU A 84 6.41 17.20 -1.36
N CYS A 85 7.29 16.80 -0.43
CA CYS A 85 6.92 16.14 0.83
C CYS A 85 6.33 17.09 1.91
N ARG A 86 5.74 18.24 1.54
CA ARG A 86 5.08 19.14 2.52
C ARG A 86 3.60 18.81 2.75
N TRP A 87 2.96 18.02 1.89
CA TRP A 87 1.49 17.87 1.89
C TRP A 87 0.96 16.67 2.72
N ILE A 88 1.74 15.58 2.88
CA ILE A 88 1.26 14.34 3.53
C ILE A 88 1.51 14.35 5.06
N ALA A 89 2.49 15.11 5.55
CA ALA A 89 2.83 15.15 6.99
C ALA A 89 1.90 16.05 7.84
N SER A 90 0.95 16.76 7.23
CA SER A 90 0.09 17.75 7.91
C SER A 90 -1.41 17.37 7.90
N ARG A 91 -1.76 16.11 7.65
CA ARG A 91 -3.14 15.60 7.68
C ARG A 91 -3.21 14.26 8.40
#